data_AF-K0IWM5-F1
#
_entry.id   AF-K0IWM5-F1
#
_cell.length_a   1.000
_cell.length_b   1.000
_cell.length_c   1.000
_cell.angle_alpha   90.00
_cell.angle_beta   90.00
_cell.angle_gamma   90.00
#
_symmetry.space_group_name_H-M   'P 1'
#
loop_
_entity.id
_entity.type
_entity.pdbx_description
1 polymer ?
#
loop_
_entity_poly.entity_id
_entity_poly.type
_entity_poly.pdbx_seq_one_letter_code
_entity_poly.pdbx_strand_id
1 'polypeptide(L)'
;MLATFSYVTFWIAVVVQIVNGWILVTVGDQFIYLKGLRKLDVSESLLQEIKHTSLVALVSYLFLWSVYIWSYIYNTPFLDASDRTIFLQSNSTMLILFFILTAFEYRNSKETIDSNLFKPKEFKQKLLRYNLISLSLTLGAYIIISIIQ
;
A
#
# COMPACT_ATOMS: atom_id res chain seq x y z
N MET A 1 -24.70 -23.09 -10.29
CA MET A 1 -23.24 -23.23 -10.47
C MET A 1 -22.60 -21.91 -10.87
N LEU A 2 -22.98 -21.29 -12.01
CA LEU A 2 -22.46 -19.97 -12.43
C LEU A 2 -22.59 -18.85 -11.37
N ALA A 3 -23.75 -18.76 -10.70
CA ALA A 3 -23.95 -17.76 -9.65
C ALA A 3 -22.97 -17.96 -8.47
N THR A 4 -22.76 -19.19 -8.03
CA THR A 4 -21.84 -19.52 -6.93
C THR A 4 -20.38 -19.18 -7.26
N PHE A 5 -19.93 -19.43 -8.49
CA PHE A 5 -18.58 -19.06 -8.94
C PHE A 5 -18.40 -17.54 -9.03
N SER A 6 -19.44 -16.80 -9.45
CA SER A 6 -19.45 -15.33 -9.42
C SER A 6 -19.33 -14.76 -8.00
N TYR A 7 -20.00 -15.37 -7.01
CA TYR A 7 -19.85 -14.95 -5.61
C TYR A 7 -18.46 -15.22 -5.04
N VAL A 8 -17.83 -16.34 -5.40
CA VAL A 8 -16.48 -16.67 -4.92
C VAL A 8 -15.44 -15.70 -5.48
N THR A 9 -15.47 -15.43 -6.79
CA THR A 9 -14.54 -14.47 -7.41
C THR A 9 -14.73 -13.05 -6.88
N PHE A 10 -15.99 -12.64 -6.63
CA PHE A 10 -16.30 -11.38 -5.98
C PHE A 10 -15.64 -11.24 -4.60
N TRP A 11 -15.85 -12.21 -3.70
CA TRP A 11 -15.31 -12.11 -2.34
C TRP A 11 -13.78 -12.19 -2.29
N ILE A 12 -13.16 -13.01 -3.14
CA ILE A 12 -11.69 -13.04 -3.28
C ILE A 12 -11.18 -11.66 -3.67
N ALA A 13 -11.78 -11.04 -4.69
CA ALA A 13 -11.38 -9.71 -5.14
C ALA A 13 -11.54 -8.66 -4.03
N VAL A 14 -12.67 -8.65 -3.33
CA VAL A 14 -12.92 -7.71 -2.21
C VAL A 14 -11.87 -7.84 -1.12
N VAL A 15 -11.59 -9.06 -0.66
CA VAL A 15 -10.59 -9.30 0.40
C VAL A 15 -9.20 -8.82 -0.03
N VAL A 16 -8.80 -9.14 -1.27
CA VAL A 16 -7.50 -8.71 -1.82
C VAL A 16 -7.40 -7.19 -1.87
N GLN A 17 -8.47 -6.50 -2.28
CA GLN A 17 -8.49 -5.04 -2.34
C GLN A 17 -8.41 -4.38 -0.96
N ILE A 18 -9.11 -4.94 0.04
CA ILE A 18 -9.04 -4.45 1.42
C ILE A 18 -7.62 -4.60 1.96
N VAL A 19 -7.00 -5.78 1.79
CA VAL A 19 -5.64 -6.04 2.29
C VAL A 19 -4.61 -5.16 1.57
N ASN A 20 -4.68 -5.05 0.24
CA ASN A 20 -3.78 -4.17 -0.52
C ASN A 20 -3.95 -2.70 -0.13
N GLY A 21 -5.19 -2.24 0.05
CA GLY A 21 -5.48 -0.88 0.52
C GLY A 21 -4.90 -0.60 1.90
N TRP A 22 -5.04 -1.54 2.84
CA TRP A 22 -4.48 -1.41 4.18
C TRP A 22 -2.95 -1.39 4.19
N ILE A 23 -2.31 -2.22 3.35
CA ILE A 23 -0.86 -2.21 3.17
C ILE A 23 -0.39 -0.87 2.58
N LEU A 24 -1.10 -0.34 1.58
CA LEU A 24 -0.83 0.98 1.01
C LEU A 24 -0.86 2.07 2.06
N VAL A 25 -1.93 2.14 2.85
CA VAL A 25 -2.06 3.09 3.96
C VAL A 25 -0.88 2.96 4.92
N THR A 26 -0.58 1.73 5.36
CA THR A 26 0.51 1.46 6.30
C THR A 26 1.86 1.95 5.77
N VAL A 27 2.18 1.69 4.50
CA VAL A 27 3.45 2.15 3.91
C VAL A 27 3.45 3.67 3.69
N GLY A 28 2.30 4.26 3.38
CA GLY A 28 2.10 5.71 3.33
C GLY A 28 2.45 6.40 4.66
N ASP A 29 1.97 5.85 5.79
CA ASP A 29 2.27 6.37 7.12
C ASP A 29 3.77 6.27 7.45
N GLN A 30 4.41 5.17 7.07
CA GLN A 30 5.85 4.99 7.23
C GLN A 30 6.66 6.03 6.42
N PHE A 31 6.15 6.45 5.26
CA PHE A 31 6.78 7.53 4.48
C PHE A 31 6.69 8.89 5.21
N ILE A 32 5.55 9.18 5.83
CA ILE A 32 5.35 10.40 6.63
C ILE A 32 6.28 10.39 7.85
N TYR A 33 6.40 9.24 8.53
CA TYR A 33 7.34 9.04 9.63
C TYR A 33 8.80 9.35 9.26
N LEU A 34 9.29 8.81 8.13
CA LEU A 34 10.65 9.08 7.65
C LEU A 34 10.87 10.56 7.32
N LYS A 35 9.84 11.25 6.82
CA LYS A 35 9.90 12.70 6.56
C LYS A 35 10.06 13.50 7.85
N GLY A 36 9.44 13.05 8.95
CA GLY A 36 9.64 13.65 10.27
C GLY A 36 11.06 13.44 10.81
N LEU A 37 11.60 12.22 10.70
CA LEU A 37 12.98 11.92 11.11
C LEU A 37 14.03 12.82 10.43
N ARG A 38 13.82 13.20 9.15
CA ARG A 38 14.72 14.11 8.43
C ARG A 38 14.79 15.53 9.00
N LYS A 39 13.81 15.94 9.81
CA LYS A 39 13.76 17.28 10.42
C LYS A 39 14.46 17.34 11.77
N LEU A 40 14.86 16.20 12.32
CA LEU A 40 15.59 16.13 13.57
C LEU A 40 17.07 16.48 13.33
N ASP A 41 17.70 17.07 14.34
CA ASP A 41 19.13 17.29 14.36
C ASP A 41 19.84 15.96 14.66
N VAL A 42 20.23 15.24 13.61
CA VAL A 42 20.83 13.90 13.67
C VAL A 42 22.18 13.88 12.98
N SER A 43 23.00 12.87 13.30
CA SER A 43 24.30 12.68 12.64
C SER A 43 24.17 12.57 11.13
N GLU A 44 25.20 13.02 10.40
CA GLU A 44 25.20 13.01 8.94
C GLU A 44 25.06 11.60 8.35
N SER A 45 25.69 10.61 8.98
CA SER A 45 25.56 9.20 8.60
C SER A 45 24.13 8.70 8.74
N LEU A 46 23.45 9.02 9.84
CA LEU A 46 22.04 8.66 10.05
C LEU A 46 21.12 9.41 9.06
N LEU A 47 21.41 10.67 8.77
CA LEU A 47 20.67 11.45 7.78
C LEU A 47 20.75 10.84 6.38
N GLN A 48 21.94 10.40 5.95
CA GLN A 48 22.13 9.70 4.67
C GLN A 48 21.34 8.39 4.63
N GLU A 49 21.37 7.61 5.71
CA GLU A 49 20.63 6.35 5.81
C GLU A 49 19.10 6.55 5.82
N ILE A 50 18.60 7.61 6.49
CA ILE A 50 17.20 8.01 6.42
C ILE A 50 16.84 8.37 4.98
N LYS A 51 17.69 9.15 4.26
CA LYS A 51 17.44 9.54 2.87
C LYS A 51 17.30 8.34 1.96
N HIS A 52 18.25 7.40 2.04
CA HIS A 52 18.21 6.15 1.29
C HIS A 52 16.96 5.33 1.64
N THR A 53 16.63 5.21 2.93
CA THR A 53 15.44 4.45 3.36
C THR A 53 14.14 5.08 2.88
N SER A 54 14.04 6.42 2.80
CA SER A 54 12.85 7.05 2.23
C SER A 54 12.72 6.82 0.73
N LEU A 55 13.83 6.69 0.00
CA LEU A 55 13.78 6.32 -1.41
C LEU A 55 13.23 4.90 -1.56
N VAL A 56 13.70 3.95 -0.75
CA VAL A 56 13.18 2.57 -0.72
C VAL A 56 11.68 2.56 -0.37
N ALA A 57 11.26 3.36 0.60
CA ALA A 57 9.84 3.51 0.96
C ALA A 57 9.00 4.05 -0.19
N LEU A 58 9.49 5.07 -0.90
CA LEU A 58 8.80 5.64 -2.06
C LEU A 58 8.65 4.60 -3.19
N VAL A 59 9.73 3.89 -3.51
CA VAL A 59 9.70 2.83 -4.53
C VAL A 59 8.72 1.72 -4.13
N SER A 60 8.74 1.30 -2.86
CA SER A 60 7.78 0.33 -2.32
C SER A 60 6.33 0.83 -2.43
N TYR A 61 6.07 2.09 -2.10
CA TYR A 61 4.74 2.68 -2.19
C TYR A 61 4.23 2.75 -3.63
N LEU A 62 5.06 3.18 -4.58
CA LEU A 62 4.71 3.20 -6.00
C LEU A 62 4.43 1.79 -6.54
N PHE A 63 5.26 0.82 -6.15
CA PHE A 63 5.05 -0.58 -6.50
C PHE A 63 3.71 -1.10 -5.98
N LEU A 64 3.36 -0.82 -4.72
CA LEU A 64 2.07 -1.21 -4.15
C LEU A 64 0.88 -0.58 -4.88
N TRP A 65 1.00 0.68 -5.32
CA TRP A 65 -0.02 1.31 -6.16
C TRP A 65 -0.20 0.60 -7.49
N SER A 66 0.90 0.19 -8.14
CA SER A 66 0.83 -0.60 -9.36
C SER A 66 0.13 -1.95 -9.14
N VAL A 67 0.44 -2.64 -8.03
CA VAL A 67 -0.22 -3.91 -7.66
C VAL A 67 -1.71 -3.70 -7.36
N TYR A 68 -2.05 -2.62 -6.67
CA TYR A 68 -3.44 -2.24 -6.37
C TYR A 68 -4.26 -2.00 -7.65
N ILE A 69 -3.71 -1.21 -8.58
CA ILE A 69 -4.34 -0.95 -9.89
C ILE A 69 -4.46 -2.25 -10.70
N TRP A 70 -3.41 -3.08 -10.74
CA TRP A 70 -3.44 -4.40 -11.38
C TRP A 70 -4.61 -5.21 -10.83
N SER A 71 -4.73 -5.32 -9.50
CA SER A 71 -5.79 -6.08 -8.86
C SER A 71 -7.19 -5.64 -9.33
N TYR A 72 -7.43 -4.34 -9.56
CA TYR A 72 -8.70 -3.93 -10.17
C TYR A 72 -8.84 -4.45 -11.59
N ILE A 73 -7.83 -4.22 -12.44
CA ILE A 73 -7.88 -4.56 -13.87
C ILE A 73 -8.15 -6.05 -14.09
N TYR A 74 -7.51 -6.93 -13.33
CA TYR A 74 -7.48 -8.37 -13.62
C TYR A 74 -8.25 -9.24 -12.62
N ASN A 75 -8.42 -8.80 -11.37
CA ASN A 75 -9.12 -9.60 -10.35
C ASN A 75 -10.59 -9.21 -10.19
N THR A 76 -11.12 -8.26 -10.99
CA THR A 76 -12.55 -7.92 -10.99
C THR A 76 -13.25 -8.16 -12.34
N PRO A 77 -13.10 -9.36 -12.95
CA PRO A 77 -13.69 -9.62 -14.27
C PRO A 77 -15.22 -9.71 -14.26
N PHE A 78 -15.84 -9.81 -13.07
CA PHE A 78 -17.29 -9.75 -12.87
C PHE A 78 -17.86 -8.33 -12.96
N LEU A 79 -17.00 -7.30 -13.02
CA LEU A 79 -17.39 -5.92 -13.29
C LEU A 79 -17.13 -5.59 -14.76
N ASP A 80 -18.06 -4.86 -15.36
CA ASP A 80 -17.85 -4.21 -16.65
C ASP A 80 -16.75 -3.14 -16.53
N ALA A 81 -16.16 -2.78 -17.67
CA ALA A 81 -15.01 -1.87 -17.71
C ALA A 81 -15.31 -0.47 -17.12
N SER A 82 -16.53 0.04 -17.30
CA SER A 82 -16.98 1.30 -16.71
C SER A 82 -17.02 1.23 -15.19
N ASP A 83 -17.65 0.18 -14.65
CA ASP A 83 -17.83 0.01 -13.21
C ASP A 83 -16.48 -0.19 -12.53
N ARG A 84 -15.62 -1.02 -13.13
CA ARG A 84 -14.25 -1.23 -12.67
C ARG A 84 -13.47 0.09 -12.54
N THR A 85 -13.64 0.98 -13.50
CA THR A 85 -12.99 2.30 -13.49
C THR A 85 -13.56 3.18 -12.39
N ILE A 86 -14.88 3.22 -12.21
CA ILE A 86 -15.55 3.99 -11.15
C ILE A 86 -15.11 3.51 -9.76
N PHE A 87 -15.08 2.19 -9.54
CA PHE A 87 -14.62 1.62 -8.27
C PHE A 87 -13.14 1.93 -8.01
N LEU A 88 -12.27 1.78 -9.01
CA LEU A 88 -10.85 2.14 -8.89
C LEU A 88 -10.70 3.62 -8.52
N GLN A 89 -11.38 4.53 -9.21
CA GLN A 89 -11.33 5.96 -8.94
C GLN A 89 -11.83 6.29 -7.54
N SER A 90 -12.97 5.74 -7.13
CA SER A 90 -13.58 6.01 -5.82
C SER A 90 -12.67 5.55 -4.68
N ASN A 91 -12.17 4.31 -4.75
CA ASN A 91 -11.32 3.75 -3.70
C ASN A 91 -9.92 4.39 -3.70
N SER A 92 -9.36 4.71 -4.88
CA SER A 92 -8.09 5.45 -4.95
C SER A 92 -8.22 6.85 -4.38
N THR A 93 -9.34 7.53 -4.63
CA THR A 93 -9.62 8.86 -4.06
C THR A 93 -9.66 8.80 -2.54
N MET A 94 -10.33 7.79 -1.98
CA MET A 94 -10.38 7.60 -0.52
C MET A 94 -8.98 7.36 0.08
N LEU A 95 -8.17 6.51 -0.55
CA LEU A 95 -6.79 6.23 -0.11
C LEU A 95 -5.90 7.47 -0.20
N ILE A 96 -6.01 8.27 -1.27
CA ILE A 96 -5.27 9.52 -1.43
C ILE A 96 -5.70 10.54 -0.38
N LEU A 97 -7.00 10.70 -0.15
CA LEU A 97 -7.52 11.59 0.90
C LEU A 97 -7.02 11.17 2.27
N PHE A 98 -7.05 9.88 2.59
CA PHE A 98 -6.50 9.36 3.85
C PHE A 98 -5.02 9.72 3.99
N PHE A 99 -4.19 9.46 2.96
CA PHE A 99 -2.78 9.81 2.98
C PHE A 99 -2.53 11.30 3.21
N ILE A 100 -3.30 12.16 2.54
CA ILE A 100 -3.21 13.62 2.68
C ILE A 100 -3.57 14.04 4.12
N LEU A 101 -4.67 13.52 4.66
CA LEU A 101 -5.12 13.81 6.02
C LEU A 101 -4.07 13.38 7.05
N THR A 102 -3.54 12.16 6.97
CA THR A 102 -2.48 11.69 7.86
C THR A 102 -1.24 12.58 7.77
N ALA A 103 -0.87 13.05 6.58
CA ALA A 103 0.25 13.96 6.42
C ALA A 103 0.01 15.33 7.09
N PHE A 104 -1.22 15.84 7.08
CA PHE A 104 -1.60 17.07 7.78
C PHE A 104 -1.64 16.87 9.30
N GLU A 105 -2.24 15.79 9.78
CA GLU A 105 -2.30 15.45 11.20
C GLU A 105 -0.89 15.31 11.77
N TYR A 106 -0.01 14.57 11.08
CA TYR A 106 1.37 14.42 11.51
C TYR A 106 2.13 15.75 11.59
N ARG A 107 1.90 16.67 10.65
CA ARG A 107 2.49 18.01 10.69
C ARG A 107 2.04 18.81 11.91
N ASN A 108 0.81 18.59 12.37
CA ASN A 108 0.20 19.31 13.49
C ASN A 108 0.39 18.58 14.83
N SER A 109 0.75 17.29 14.80
CA SER A 109 1.01 16.51 16.00
C SER A 109 2.29 16.97 16.70
N LYS A 110 2.25 17.05 18.02
CA LYS A 110 3.43 17.28 18.87
C LYS A 110 4.13 15.98 19.26
N GLU A 111 3.83 14.86 18.58
CA GLU A 111 4.46 13.58 18.90
C GLU A 111 5.97 13.67 18.68
N THR A 112 6.72 13.40 19.74
CA THR A 112 8.18 13.37 19.71
C THR A 112 8.63 12.09 19.03
N ILE A 113 9.03 12.23 17.77
CA ILE A 113 9.66 11.15 16.99
C ILE A 113 11.04 10.89 17.60
N ASP A 114 11.26 9.68 18.14
CA ASP A 114 12.57 9.26 18.66
C ASP A 114 13.41 8.60 17.56
N SER A 115 14.50 9.26 17.16
CA SER A 115 15.43 8.74 16.16
C SER A 115 16.21 7.51 16.63
N ASN A 116 16.35 7.28 17.95
CA ASN A 116 17.06 6.12 18.50
C ASN A 116 16.31 4.81 18.29
N LEU A 117 14.99 4.88 18.08
CA LEU A 117 14.15 3.72 17.78
C LEU A 117 14.16 3.37 16.27
N PHE A 118 14.71 4.24 15.42
CA PHE A 118 14.77 3.97 13.99
C PHE A 118 15.84 2.94 13.66
N LYS A 119 15.38 1.77 13.21
CA LYS A 119 16.24 0.66 12.77
C LYS A 119 16.12 0.46 11.24
N PRO A 120 17.03 1.02 10.44
CA PRO A 120 16.89 1.07 8.98
C PRO A 120 16.77 -0.32 8.32
N LYS A 121 17.54 -1.30 8.80
CA LYS A 121 17.53 -2.66 8.24
C LYS A 121 16.18 -3.36 8.46
N GLU A 122 15.65 -3.30 9.67
CA GLU A 122 14.33 -3.87 10.00
C GLU A 122 13.22 -3.16 9.23
N PHE A 123 13.33 -1.84 9.06
CA PHE A 123 12.40 -1.04 8.28
C PHE A 123 12.36 -1.46 6.80
N LYS A 124 13.52 -1.57 6.15
CA LYS A 124 13.60 -2.01 4.74
C LYS A 124 13.05 -3.43 4.56
N GLN A 125 13.33 -4.34 5.49
CA GLN A 125 12.78 -5.70 5.48
C GLN A 125 11.26 -5.70 5.60
N LYS A 126 10.70 -4.85 6.45
CA LYS A 126 9.25 -4.69 6.61
C LYS A 126 8.58 -4.23 5.29
N LEU A 127 9.16 -3.23 4.62
CA LEU A 127 8.67 -2.77 3.30
C LEU A 127 8.70 -3.88 2.25
N LEU A 128 9.79 -4.64 2.18
CA LEU A 128 9.89 -5.76 1.24
C LEU A 128 8.82 -6.82 1.52
N ARG A 129 8.58 -7.16 2.80
CA ARG A 129 7.53 -8.10 3.19
C ARG A 129 6.15 -7.62 2.74
N TYR A 130 5.84 -6.34 2.91
CA TYR A 130 4.57 -5.77 2.45
C TYR A 130 4.40 -5.86 0.94
N ASN A 131 5.44 -5.51 0.16
CA ASN A 131 5.41 -5.66 -1.28
C ASN A 131 5.17 -7.12 -1.70
N LEU A 132 5.87 -8.07 -1.07
CA LEU A 132 5.72 -9.50 -1.35
C LEU A 132 4.32 -10.00 -1.01
N ILE A 133 3.79 -9.67 0.16
CA ILE A 133 2.42 -10.06 0.56
C ILE A 133 1.41 -9.52 -0.46
N SER A 134 1.48 -8.23 -0.80
CA SER A 134 0.55 -7.61 -1.74
C SER A 134 0.63 -8.25 -3.14
N LEU A 135 1.85 -8.48 -3.65
CA LEU A 135 2.05 -9.13 -4.94
C LEU A 135 1.55 -10.58 -4.94
N SER A 136 1.92 -11.37 -3.93
CA SER A 136 1.51 -12.78 -3.82
C SER A 136 0.00 -12.93 -3.68
N LEU A 137 -0.65 -12.08 -2.89
CA LEU A 137 -2.12 -12.06 -2.80
C LEU A 137 -2.77 -11.72 -4.13
N THR A 138 -2.25 -10.71 -4.82
CA THR A 138 -2.81 -10.25 -6.10
C THR A 138 -2.64 -11.30 -7.20
N LEU A 139 -1.47 -11.94 -7.30
CA LEU A 139 -1.20 -13.02 -8.25
C LEU A 139 -1.97 -14.29 -7.89
N GLY A 140 -2.04 -14.66 -6.61
CA GLY A 140 -2.80 -15.81 -6.16
C GLY A 140 -4.28 -15.68 -6.48
N ALA A 141 -4.86 -14.49 -6.23
CA ALA A 141 -6.22 -14.19 -6.60
C ALA A 141 -6.45 -14.24 -8.11
N TYR A 142 -5.54 -13.66 -8.90
CA TYR A 142 -5.58 -13.74 -10.36
C TYR A 142 -5.62 -15.19 -10.86
N ILE A 143 -4.74 -16.05 -10.35
CA ILE A 143 -4.67 -17.47 -10.72
C ILE A 143 -5.98 -18.17 -10.36
N ILE A 144 -6.47 -18.00 -9.13
CA ILE A 144 -7.71 -18.64 -8.67
C ILE A 144 -8.90 -18.21 -9.54
N ILE A 145 -9.04 -16.91 -9.78
CA ILE A 145 -10.11 -16.36 -10.62
C ILE A 145 -10.00 -16.92 -12.05
N SER A 146 -8.80 -16.97 -12.62
CA SER A 146 -8.58 -17.47 -13.98
C SER A 146 -8.89 -18.97 -14.14
N ILE A 147 -8.78 -19.76 -13.07
CA ILE A 147 -9.12 -21.20 -13.06
C ILE A 147 -10.63 -21.40 -12.90
N ILE A 148 -11.29 -20.51 -12.16
CA ILE A 148 -12.73 -20.61 -11.83
C ILE A 148 -13.62 -20.12 -12.98
N GLN A 149 -13.11 -19.22 -13.83
CA GLN A 149 -13.80 -18.72 -15.02
C GLN A 149 -13.87 -19.76 -16.14
#